data_AF-A0A836TQI3-F1
#
_entry.id   AF-A0A836TQI3-F1
#
_cell.length_a   1.000
_cell.length_b   1.000
_cell.length_c   1.000
_cell.angle_alpha   90.00
_cell.angle_beta   90.00
_cell.angle_gamma   90.00
#
_symmetry.space_group_name_H-M   'P 1'
#
loop_
_entity.id
_entity.type
_entity.pdbx_description
1 polymer ?
#
loop_
_entity_poly.entity_id
_entity_poly.type
_entity_poly.pdbx_seq_one_letter_code
_entity_poly.pdbx_strand_id
1 'polypeptide(L)'
;AGGYAREMGEDFQRRQAALVHETLRKQDLVICTALIPGRPAPTLINDDMVRDMKPGSVIVDMAVEAGGNCALSKEGEVVDVNGVKILGPINLPGQIAADSTPLYARNLYNFFELMIDGEKGELNIDWEDEIVTETLITRDGAVVHPDFI
;
A
#
# COMPACT_ATOMS: atom_id res chain seq x y z
N ALA A 1 -0.91 0.37 20.31
CA ALA A 1 0.09 -0.40 19.54
C ALA A 1 -0.60 -0.99 18.31
N GLY A 2 -0.67 -0.22 17.22
CA GLY A 2 -1.29 -0.68 15.97
C GLY A 2 -0.45 -1.81 15.38
N GLY A 3 -1.07 -2.89 14.92
CA GLY A 3 -0.44 -4.14 14.46
C GLY A 3 0.41 -4.03 13.18
N TYR A 4 1.06 -2.90 12.95
CA TYR A 4 1.94 -2.66 11.82
C TYR A 4 3.29 -3.35 11.99
N ALA A 5 3.84 -3.80 10.86
CA ALA A 5 5.14 -4.46 10.79
C ALA A 5 6.25 -3.52 11.32
N ARG A 6 7.17 -4.08 12.11
CA ARG A 6 8.36 -3.38 12.59
C ARG A 6 9.55 -3.73 11.70
N GLU A 7 10.51 -2.81 11.66
CA GLU A 7 11.77 -3.03 10.97
C GLU A 7 12.56 -4.15 11.66
N MET A 8 12.98 -5.14 10.88
CA MET A 8 13.66 -6.33 11.38
C MET A 8 15.17 -6.11 11.38
N GLY A 9 15.88 -6.73 12.33
CA GLY A 9 17.34 -6.61 12.43
C GLY A 9 18.10 -7.21 11.24
N GLU A 10 19.36 -6.81 11.06
CA GLU A 10 20.19 -7.16 9.90
C GLU A 10 20.30 -8.66 9.62
N ASP A 11 20.43 -9.48 10.66
CA ASP A 11 20.53 -10.94 10.50
C ASP A 11 19.24 -11.57 9.96
N PHE A 12 18.08 -11.03 10.37
CA PHE A 12 16.80 -11.44 9.82
C PHE A 12 16.67 -11.01 8.37
N GLN A 13 17.01 -9.76 8.04
CA GLN A 13 16.97 -9.25 6.67
C GLN A 13 17.86 -10.08 5.73
N ARG A 14 19.06 -10.46 6.17
CA ARG A 14 19.97 -11.31 5.39
C ARG A 14 19.37 -12.68 5.13
N ARG A 15 18.82 -13.33 6.16
CA ARG A 15 18.17 -14.65 6.02
C ARG A 15 16.92 -14.57 5.15
N GLN A 16 16.14 -13.52 5.29
CA GLN A 16 14.98 -13.24 4.45
C GLN A 16 15.40 -13.07 2.99
N ALA A 17 16.42 -12.25 2.70
CA ALA A 17 16.92 -12.03 1.34
C ALA A 17 17.38 -13.34 0.69
N ALA A 18 18.12 -14.17 1.41
CA ALA A 18 18.56 -15.49 0.92
C ALA A 18 17.37 -16.41 0.60
N LEU A 19 16.37 -16.46 1.49
CA LEU A 19 15.16 -17.26 1.29
C LEU A 19 14.32 -16.75 0.12
N VAL A 20 14.16 -15.42 -0.02
CA VAL A 20 13.47 -14.78 -1.14
C VAL A 20 14.16 -15.14 -2.44
N HIS A 21 15.48 -15.03 -2.51
CA HIS A 21 16.24 -15.39 -3.71
C HIS A 21 16.04 -16.84 -4.11
N GLU A 22 16.18 -17.78 -3.17
CA GLU A 22 15.98 -19.21 -3.45
C GLU A 22 14.54 -19.51 -3.93
N THR A 23 13.58 -18.80 -3.37
CA THR A 23 12.16 -18.94 -3.72
C THR A 23 11.90 -18.41 -5.13
N LEU A 24 12.38 -17.19 -5.45
CA LEU A 24 12.16 -16.51 -6.73
C LEU A 24 12.65 -17.33 -7.93
N ARG A 25 13.78 -18.03 -7.79
CA ARG A 25 14.31 -18.93 -8.84
C ARG A 25 13.34 -20.02 -9.28
N LYS A 26 12.42 -20.41 -8.39
CA LYS A 26 11.46 -21.50 -8.63
C LYS A 26 10.09 -20.98 -9.07
N GLN A 27 9.77 -19.72 -8.79
CA GLN A 27 8.44 -19.14 -9.04
C GLN A 27 8.30 -18.50 -10.42
N ASP A 28 7.09 -18.63 -10.95
CA ASP A 28 6.72 -18.06 -12.26
C ASP A 28 5.92 -16.75 -12.11
N LEU A 29 5.25 -16.53 -10.97
CA LEU A 29 4.53 -15.29 -10.63
C LEU A 29 4.84 -14.86 -9.20
N VAL A 30 5.13 -13.57 -9.01
CA VAL A 30 5.45 -12.97 -7.72
C VAL A 30 4.61 -11.70 -7.57
N ILE A 31 3.96 -11.54 -6.42
CA ILE A 31 3.20 -10.33 -6.09
C ILE A 31 3.79 -9.74 -4.82
N CYS A 32 4.23 -8.49 -4.89
CA CYS A 32 4.83 -7.78 -3.77
C CYS A 32 3.89 -6.69 -3.26
N THR A 33 3.62 -6.70 -1.94
CA THR A 33 2.63 -5.83 -1.28
C THR A 33 3.16 -5.20 0.01
N ALA A 34 4.46 -5.32 0.28
CA ALA A 34 5.03 -4.86 1.53
C ALA A 34 5.10 -3.33 1.55
N LEU A 35 4.26 -2.72 2.39
CA LEU A 35 4.18 -1.27 2.56
C LEU A 35 4.01 -0.94 4.04
N ILE A 36 4.84 -0.01 4.54
CA ILE A 36 4.71 0.55 5.88
C ILE A 36 4.21 1.99 5.71
N PRO A 37 3.04 2.34 6.30
CA PRO A 37 2.51 3.70 6.20
C PRO A 37 3.54 4.75 6.64
N GLY A 38 3.67 5.83 5.85
CA GLY A 38 4.60 6.92 6.13
C GLY A 38 6.08 6.63 5.87
N ARG A 39 6.42 5.47 5.28
CA ARG A 39 7.79 5.12 4.91
C ARG A 39 7.87 4.67 3.45
N PRO A 40 9.04 4.82 2.80
CA PRO A 40 9.30 4.17 1.53
C PRO A 40 9.11 2.66 1.62
N ALA A 41 8.63 2.06 0.53
CA ALA A 41 8.54 0.61 0.41
C ALA A 41 9.94 0.00 0.54
N PRO A 42 10.11 -1.10 1.31
CA PRO A 42 11.39 -1.76 1.41
C PRO A 42 11.70 -2.50 0.11
N THR A 43 12.93 -2.38 -0.39
CA THR A 43 13.41 -3.21 -1.49
C THR A 43 13.67 -4.63 -1.01
N LEU A 44 12.89 -5.60 -1.50
CA LEU A 44 12.98 -7.01 -1.14
C LEU A 44 13.56 -7.87 -2.26
N ILE A 45 13.41 -7.40 -3.51
CA ILE A 45 13.89 -8.08 -4.71
C ILE A 45 14.91 -7.17 -5.40
N ASN A 46 16.16 -7.61 -5.47
CA ASN A 46 17.24 -6.88 -6.15
C ASN A 46 17.39 -7.33 -7.62
N ASP A 47 18.26 -6.65 -8.39
CA ASP A 47 18.49 -6.94 -9.82
C ASP A 47 18.92 -8.39 -10.08
N ASP A 48 19.86 -8.90 -9.27
CA ASP A 48 20.36 -10.28 -9.41
C ASP A 48 19.24 -11.31 -9.20
N MET A 49 18.39 -11.09 -8.19
CA MET A 49 17.25 -11.97 -7.92
C MET A 49 16.27 -12.02 -9.09
N VAL A 50 16.01 -10.89 -9.77
CA VAL A 50 15.17 -10.85 -10.97
C VAL A 50 15.82 -11.62 -12.11
N ARG A 51 17.12 -11.39 -12.37
CA ARG A 51 17.85 -12.04 -13.48
C ARG A 51 17.94 -13.56 -13.32
N ASP A 52 17.93 -14.05 -12.08
CA ASP A 52 17.95 -15.47 -11.75
C ASP A 52 16.58 -16.16 -11.84
N MET A 53 15.50 -15.40 -12.04
CA MET A 53 14.19 -15.99 -12.34
C MET A 53 14.17 -16.63 -13.73
N LYS A 54 13.23 -17.55 -13.94
CA LYS A 54 13.03 -18.17 -15.25
C LYS A 54 12.53 -17.12 -16.25
N PRO A 55 13.04 -17.11 -17.50
CA PRO A 55 12.43 -16.31 -18.56
C PRO A 55 10.95 -16.68 -18.73
N GLY A 56 10.10 -15.67 -18.86
CA GLY A 56 8.63 -15.80 -18.87
C GLY A 56 7.97 -15.55 -17.51
N SER A 57 8.74 -15.46 -16.43
CA SER A 57 8.21 -15.11 -15.11
C SER A 57 7.68 -13.67 -15.06
N VAL A 58 6.79 -13.40 -14.09
CA VAL A 58 6.16 -12.10 -13.86
C VAL A 58 6.29 -11.66 -12.41
N ILE A 59 6.64 -10.39 -12.18
CA ILE A 59 6.58 -9.71 -10.90
C ILE A 59 5.49 -8.63 -11.01
N VAL A 60 4.61 -8.56 -10.02
CA VAL A 60 3.63 -7.47 -9.83
C VAL A 60 3.98 -6.73 -8.55
N ASP A 61 4.46 -5.50 -8.68
CA ASP A 61 4.88 -4.68 -7.55
C ASP A 61 3.79 -3.67 -7.19
N MET A 62 2.95 -4.03 -6.22
CA MET A 62 1.83 -3.18 -5.78
C MET A 62 2.29 -2.03 -4.88
N ALA A 63 3.57 -1.97 -4.50
CA ALA A 63 4.13 -0.92 -3.66
C ALA A 63 4.91 0.13 -4.47
N VAL A 64 4.82 0.12 -5.81
CA VAL A 64 5.63 0.95 -6.71
C VAL A 64 5.45 2.46 -6.46
N GLU A 65 4.24 2.90 -6.14
CA GLU A 65 3.92 4.32 -5.83
C GLU A 65 4.62 4.83 -4.56
N ALA A 66 5.11 3.91 -3.71
CA ALA A 66 5.88 4.21 -2.50
C ALA A 66 7.37 3.86 -2.63
N GLY A 67 7.86 3.58 -3.84
CA GLY A 67 9.26 3.22 -4.11
C GLY A 67 9.47 1.78 -4.59
N GLY A 68 8.47 0.90 -4.44
CA GLY A 68 8.51 -0.48 -4.91
C GLY A 68 9.26 -1.48 -4.02
N ASN A 69 8.82 -2.73 -4.06
CA ASN A 69 9.53 -3.84 -3.43
C ASN A 69 10.57 -4.51 -4.35
N CYS A 70 10.49 -4.27 -5.66
CA CYS A 70 11.47 -4.73 -6.63
C CYS A 70 12.29 -3.55 -7.15
N ALA A 71 13.62 -3.66 -7.06
CA ALA A 71 14.57 -2.59 -7.39
C ALA A 71 14.46 -2.08 -8.84
N LEU A 72 13.92 -2.91 -9.73
CA LEU A 72 13.78 -2.62 -11.16
C LEU A 72 12.35 -2.21 -11.54
N SER A 73 11.42 -2.16 -10.58
CA SER A 73 10.07 -1.66 -10.81
C SER A 73 10.11 -0.20 -11.20
N LYS A 74 9.20 0.18 -12.09
CA LYS A 74 8.97 1.57 -12.49
C LYS A 74 7.49 1.87 -12.45
N GLU A 75 7.16 3.00 -11.84
CA GLU A 75 5.79 3.44 -11.66
C GLU A 75 5.09 3.62 -13.03
N GLY A 76 3.97 2.92 -13.21
CA GLY A 76 3.16 2.95 -14.42
C GLY A 76 3.72 2.16 -15.61
N GLU A 77 4.87 1.49 -15.46
CA GLU A 77 5.55 0.80 -16.56
C GLU A 77 5.54 -0.73 -16.41
N VAL A 78 5.71 -1.41 -17.54
CA VAL A 78 6.07 -2.83 -17.59
C VAL A 78 7.52 -2.95 -18.06
N VAL A 79 8.41 -3.30 -17.14
CA VAL A 79 9.84 -3.47 -17.42
C VAL A 79 10.11 -4.93 -17.79
N ASP A 80 10.92 -5.17 -18.83
CA ASP A 80 11.36 -6.52 -19.20
C ASP A 80 12.87 -6.67 -18.90
N VAL A 81 13.22 -7.67 -18.10
CA VAL A 81 14.60 -7.95 -17.69
C VAL A 81 14.88 -9.42 -17.91
N ASN A 82 15.68 -9.74 -18.93
CA ASN A 82 16.04 -11.12 -19.27
C ASN A 82 14.81 -12.03 -19.51
N GLY A 83 13.72 -11.48 -20.05
CA GLY A 83 12.47 -12.20 -20.27
C GLY A 83 11.56 -12.29 -19.05
N VAL A 84 11.91 -11.67 -17.93
CA VAL A 84 11.05 -11.50 -16.75
C VAL A 84 10.33 -10.17 -16.86
N LYS A 85 8.99 -10.18 -16.74
CA LYS A 85 8.18 -8.94 -16.79
C LYS A 85 7.91 -8.42 -15.39
N ILE A 86 8.15 -7.13 -15.17
CA ILE A 86 7.94 -6.45 -13.89
C ILE A 86 6.87 -5.38 -14.13
N LEU A 87 5.70 -5.57 -13.55
CA LEU A 87 4.58 -4.65 -13.63
C LEU A 87 4.64 -3.74 -12.40
N GLY A 88 4.76 -2.43 -12.63
CA GLY A 88 4.57 -1.40 -11.62
C GLY A 88 3.22 -0.69 -11.81
N PRO A 89 2.08 -1.34 -11.55
CA PRO A 89 0.78 -0.70 -11.75
C PRO A 89 0.59 0.45 -10.76
N ILE A 90 0.00 1.54 -11.24
CA ILE A 90 -0.50 2.64 -10.41
C ILE A 90 -2.01 2.59 -10.31
N ASN A 91 -2.54 3.12 -9.21
CA ASN A 91 -3.98 3.28 -8.99
C ASN A 91 -4.74 1.99 -9.31
N LEU A 92 -4.27 0.85 -8.76
CA LEU A 92 -4.92 -0.45 -8.92
C LEU A 92 -6.42 -0.42 -8.59
N PRO A 93 -6.90 0.28 -7.53
CA PRO A 93 -8.33 0.42 -7.28
C PRO A 93 -9.09 1.09 -8.45
N GLY A 94 -8.46 2.06 -9.12
CA GLY A 94 -9.00 2.70 -10.31
C GLY A 94 -9.12 1.77 -11.53
N GLN A 95 -8.33 0.70 -11.61
CA GLN A 95 -8.43 -0.31 -12.67
C GLN A 95 -9.65 -1.24 -12.51
N ILE A 96 -10.22 -1.29 -11.30
CA ILE A 96 -11.45 -2.02 -10.96
C ILE A 96 -12.53 -1.06 -10.42
N ALA A 97 -12.68 0.10 -11.09
CA ALA A 97 -13.52 1.20 -10.62
C ALA A 97 -14.99 0.81 -10.35
N ALA A 98 -15.55 -0.14 -11.11
CA ALA A 98 -16.92 -0.61 -10.93
C ALA A 98 -17.16 -1.23 -9.54
N ASP A 99 -16.13 -1.88 -8.98
CA ASP A 99 -16.19 -2.49 -7.64
C ASP A 99 -15.63 -1.54 -6.56
N SER A 100 -14.54 -0.84 -6.84
CA SER A 100 -13.92 0.08 -5.87
C SER A 100 -14.84 1.25 -5.50
N THR A 101 -15.60 1.77 -6.46
CA THR A 101 -16.50 2.91 -6.25
C THR A 101 -17.58 2.64 -5.19
N PRO A 102 -18.42 1.58 -5.31
CA PRO A 102 -19.44 1.31 -4.30
C PRO A 102 -18.85 0.95 -2.93
N LEU A 103 -17.69 0.29 -2.87
CA LEU A 103 -17.01 -0.01 -1.61
C LEU A 103 -16.53 1.27 -0.92
N TYR A 104 -15.89 2.18 -1.65
CA TYR A 104 -15.46 3.46 -1.10
C TYR A 104 -16.64 4.36 -0.73
N ALA A 105 -17.69 4.40 -1.56
CA ALA A 105 -18.92 5.13 -1.25
C ALA A 105 -19.60 4.60 0.03
N ARG A 106 -19.56 3.28 0.27
CA ARG A 106 -20.04 2.69 1.52
C ARG A 106 -19.22 3.12 2.72
N ASN A 107 -17.89 3.19 2.60
CA ASN A 107 -17.03 3.71 3.68
C ASN A 107 -17.38 5.15 4.03
N LEU A 108 -17.57 6.01 3.01
CA LEU A 108 -18.00 7.41 3.22
C LEU A 108 -19.39 7.48 3.86
N TYR A 109 -20.35 6.69 3.37
CA TYR A 109 -21.69 6.63 3.94
C TYR A 109 -21.66 6.25 5.42
N ASN A 110 -20.96 5.17 5.78
CA ASN A 110 -20.85 4.71 7.16
C ASN A 110 -20.13 5.74 8.05
N PHE A 111 -19.14 6.45 7.52
CA PHE A 111 -18.45 7.51 8.25
C PHE A 111 -19.35 8.73 8.46
N PHE A 112 -20.13 9.15 7.46
CA PHE A 112 -21.08 10.25 7.59
C PHE A 112 -22.26 9.93 8.50
N GLU A 113 -22.68 8.67 8.62
CA GLU A 113 -23.70 8.27 9.60
C GLU A 113 -23.30 8.61 11.05
N LEU A 114 -22.00 8.69 11.37
CA LEU A 114 -21.51 9.14 12.68
C LEU A 114 -21.73 10.64 12.92
N MET A 115 -21.93 11.43 11.86
CA MET A 115 -21.94 12.89 11.88
C MET A 115 -23.28 13.50 11.47
N ILE A 116 -24.30 12.69 11.17
CA ILE A 116 -25.62 13.16 10.71
C ILE A 116 -26.68 12.78 11.72
N ASP A 117 -27.51 13.74 12.11
CA ASP A 117 -28.74 13.48 12.85
C ASP A 117 -29.73 12.74 11.94
N GLY A 118 -30.02 11.48 12.27
CA GLY A 118 -30.88 10.61 11.45
C GLY A 118 -32.34 11.07 11.32
N GLU A 119 -32.82 11.94 12.21
CA GLU A 119 -34.19 12.48 12.15
C GLU A 119 -34.25 13.78 11.35
N LYS A 120 -33.26 14.66 11.53
CA LYS A 120 -33.24 16.01 10.91
C LYS A 120 -32.47 16.07 9.59
N GLY A 121 -31.59 15.11 9.32
CA GLY A 121 -30.68 15.15 8.18
C GLY A 121 -29.65 16.29 8.27
N GLU A 122 -29.46 16.85 9.47
CA GLU A 122 -28.53 17.94 9.72
C GLU A 122 -27.18 17.38 10.20
N LEU A 123 -26.11 18.10 9.90
CA LEU A 123 -24.78 17.78 10.40
C LEU A 123 -24.76 17.98 11.92
N ASN A 124 -24.52 16.91 12.66
CA ASN A 124 -24.36 16.88 14.11
C ASN A 124 -23.10 16.08 14.44
N ILE A 125 -21.96 16.77 14.48
CA ILE A 125 -20.67 16.13 14.73
C ILE A 125 -20.50 15.93 16.24
N ASP A 126 -20.37 14.68 16.65
CA ASP A 126 -19.89 14.34 17.99
C ASP A 126 -18.36 14.51 18.05
N TRP A 127 -17.91 15.52 18.80
CA TRP A 127 -16.49 15.79 18.98
C TRP A 127 -15.84 14.93 20.07
N GLU A 128 -16.60 14.06 20.74
CA GLU A 128 -16.08 13.03 21.64
C GLU A 128 -15.92 11.68 20.93
N ASP A 129 -16.43 11.54 19.69
CA ASP A 129 -16.23 10.34 18.88
C ASP A 129 -14.76 10.20 18.42
N GLU A 130 -14.13 9.08 18.79
CA GLU A 130 -12.73 8.78 18.50
C GLU A 130 -12.46 8.70 16.98
N ILE A 131 -13.38 8.15 16.20
CA ILE A 131 -13.22 8.03 14.74
C ILE A 131 -13.25 9.41 14.10
N VAL A 132 -14.17 10.27 14.54
CA VAL A 132 -14.26 11.65 14.04
C VAL A 132 -13.02 12.44 14.42
N THR A 133 -12.58 12.37 15.68
CA THR A 133 -11.45 13.16 16.18
C THR A 133 -10.10 12.72 15.62
N GLU A 134 -9.84 11.41 15.54
CA GLU A 134 -8.57 10.87 15.01
C GLU A 134 -8.45 11.02 13.47
N THR A 135 -9.56 11.25 12.76
CA THR A 135 -9.53 11.52 11.31
C THR A 135 -9.55 13.02 10.96
N LEU A 136 -9.79 13.89 11.93
CA LEU A 136 -9.94 15.34 11.73
C LEU A 136 -8.58 16.03 11.61
N ILE A 137 -8.25 16.52 10.41
CA ILE A 137 -6.99 17.24 10.15
C ILE A 137 -7.06 18.73 10.54
N THR A 138 -8.11 19.42 10.10
CA THR A 138 -8.30 20.87 10.28
C THR A 138 -9.71 21.21 10.70
N ARG A 139 -9.88 22.24 11.53
CA ARG A 139 -11.18 22.80 11.92
C ARG A 139 -11.08 24.30 12.13
N ASP A 140 -12.08 25.06 11.70
CA ASP A 140 -12.18 26.52 11.91
C ASP A 140 -10.96 27.31 11.44
N GLY A 141 -10.34 26.87 10.34
CA GLY A 141 -9.14 27.51 9.78
C GLY A 141 -7.83 27.20 10.51
N ALA A 142 -7.83 26.28 11.47
CA ALA A 142 -6.65 25.82 12.18
C ALA A 142 -6.38 24.32 11.97
N VAL A 143 -5.11 23.92 11.99
CA VAL A 143 -4.71 22.52 12.13
C VAL A 143 -5.03 22.07 13.55
N VAL A 144 -5.66 20.91 13.69
CA VAL A 144 -6.06 20.34 14.98
C VAL A 144 -5.48 18.95 15.23
N HIS A 145 -5.07 18.25 14.17
CA HIS A 145 -4.44 16.94 14.31
C HIS A 145 -2.98 17.08 14.80
N PRO A 146 -2.59 16.40 15.89
CA PRO A 146 -1.28 16.58 16.52
C PRO A 146 -0.10 16.20 15.61
N ASP A 147 -0.31 15.21 14.74
CA ASP A 147 0.72 14.70 13.83
C ASP A 147 0.65 15.28 12.41
N PHE A 148 -0.20 16.28 12.16
CA PHE A 148 -0.27 16.93 10.85
C PHE A 148 0.81 18.03 10.75
N ILE A 149 1.88 17.72 10.02
CA ILE A 149 3.04 18.60 9.76
C ILE A 149 2.83 19.35 8.44
#